data_AF-A0A0G9LCF6-F1
#
_entry.id   AF-A0A0G9LCF6-F1
#
_cell.length_a   1.000
_cell.length_b   1.000
_cell.length_c   1.000
_cell.angle_alpha   90.00
_cell.angle_beta   90.00
_cell.angle_gamma   90.00
#
_symmetry.space_group_name_H-M   'P 1'
#
loop_
_entity.id
_entity.type
_entity.pdbx_description
1 polymer ?
#
loop_
_entity_poly.entity_id
_entity_poly.type
_entity_poly.pdbx_seq_one_letter_code
_entity_poly.pdbx_strand_id
1 'polypeptide(L)'
;MKKIINLFTMFTVIFTLITLVSSIYQLFSGQATDTNAHILIRALFTIVSVGFYGVFSSIKIKNTYLKVIIQYIVSIIFILIIVWGIGFFGELSKTAYRDAFLNWSFIFLSVVLVKAIIKKYIKK
;
A
#
# COMPACT_ATOMS: atom_id res chain seq x y z
N MET A 1 4.96 -21.33 6.74
CA MET A 1 5.62 -20.36 7.65
C MET A 1 6.46 -19.32 6.91
N LYS A 2 7.54 -19.68 6.18
CA LYS A 2 8.42 -18.71 5.49
C LYS A 2 7.68 -17.66 4.61
N LYS A 3 6.66 -18.06 3.84
CA LYS A 3 5.87 -17.13 3.01
C LYS A 3 5.10 -16.09 3.83
N ILE A 4 4.52 -16.49 4.96
CA ILE A 4 3.77 -15.60 5.85
C ILE A 4 4.72 -14.62 6.54
N ILE A 5 5.88 -15.11 7.03
CA ILE A 5 6.93 -14.28 7.62
C ILE A 5 7.39 -13.22 6.59
N ASN A 6 7.64 -13.61 5.35
CA ASN A 6 8.04 -12.66 4.30
C ASN A 6 6.97 -11.60 4.03
N LEU A 7 5.68 -11.97 4.02
CA LEU A 7 4.59 -10.99 3.88
C LEU A 7 4.55 -10.04 5.07
N PHE A 8 4.71 -10.56 6.29
CA PHE A 8 4.74 -9.72 7.49
C PHE A 8 5.93 -8.76 7.48
N THR A 9 7.12 -9.23 7.08
CA THR A 9 8.30 -8.38 6.91
C THR A 9 8.10 -7.32 5.82
N MET A 10 7.45 -7.66 4.71
CA MET A 10 7.12 -6.66 3.69
C MET A 10 6.15 -5.61 4.25
N PHE A 11 5.13 -6.04 4.98
CA PHE A 11 4.20 -5.13 5.64
C PHE A 11 4.93 -4.18 6.59
N THR A 12 5.77 -4.69 7.49
CA THR A 12 6.48 -3.85 8.47
C THR A 12 7.39 -2.84 7.78
N VAL A 13 8.23 -3.28 6.84
CA VAL A 13 9.15 -2.38 6.12
C VAL A 13 8.41 -1.29 5.37
N ILE A 14 7.37 -1.66 4.62
CA ILE A 14 6.61 -0.70 3.82
C ILE A 14 5.84 0.27 4.72
N PHE A 15 5.16 -0.23 5.75
CA PHE A 15 4.43 0.59 6.71
C PHE A 15 5.35 1.58 7.41
N THR A 16 6.52 1.13 7.87
CA THR A 16 7.53 2.00 8.52
C THR A 16 8.00 3.09 7.56
N LEU A 17 8.32 2.77 6.31
CA LEU A 17 8.79 3.76 5.33
C LEU A 17 7.72 4.81 5.01
N ILE A 18 6.47 4.40 4.76
CA ILE A 18 5.38 5.34 4.46
C ILE A 18 5.08 6.23 5.66
N THR A 19 5.12 5.66 6.87
CA THR A 19 4.91 6.42 8.10
C THR A 19 6.02 7.45 8.27
N LEU A 20 7.30 7.06 8.09
CA LEU A 20 8.43 7.99 8.14
C LEU A 20 8.30 9.12 7.12
N VAL A 21 8.03 8.80 5.85
CA VAL A 21 7.85 9.82 4.79
C VAL A 21 6.74 10.80 5.16
N SER A 22 5.63 10.31 5.70
CA SER A 22 4.51 11.16 6.12
C SER A 22 4.83 11.99 7.35
N SER A 23 5.55 11.46 8.32
CA SER A 23 5.98 12.22 9.49
C SER A 23 6.94 13.34 9.09
N ILE A 24 7.85 13.07 8.14
CA ILE A 24 8.73 14.10 7.56
C ILE A 24 7.89 15.18 6.86
N TYR A 25 6.93 14.78 6.03
CA TYR A 25 6.04 15.73 5.33
C TYR A 25 5.21 16.59 6.30
N GLN A 26 4.66 15.97 7.35
CA GLN A 26 3.90 16.68 8.40
C GLN A 26 4.78 17.71 9.12
N LEU A 27 6.02 17.34 9.46
CA LEU A 27 6.98 18.25 10.09
C LEU A 27 7.28 19.47 9.22
N PHE A 28 7.52 19.27 7.91
CA PHE A 28 7.70 20.38 6.96
C PHE A 28 6.44 21.24 6.77
N SER A 29 5.25 20.65 6.98
CA SER A 29 3.97 21.34 6.87
C SER A 29 3.55 22.04 8.17
N GLY A 30 4.39 22.02 9.21
CA GLY A 30 4.09 22.61 10.52
C GLY A 30 3.10 21.79 11.37
N GLN A 31 2.81 20.55 10.97
CA GLN A 31 1.92 19.65 11.69
C GLN A 31 2.75 18.75 12.62
N ALA A 32 2.65 18.97 13.93
CA ALA A 32 3.43 18.24 14.93
C ALA A 32 2.90 16.83 15.22
N THR A 33 1.62 16.57 14.97
CA THR A 33 0.94 15.31 15.32
C THR A 33 0.06 14.79 14.20
N ASP A 34 0.05 13.46 14.06
CA ASP A 34 -0.89 12.73 13.21
C ASP A 34 -2.01 12.13 14.07
N THR A 35 -3.19 11.93 13.50
CA THR A 35 -4.27 11.25 14.23
C THR A 35 -4.06 9.74 14.20
N ASN A 36 -4.47 9.05 15.27
CA ASN A 36 -4.45 7.58 15.30
C ASN A 36 -5.25 6.98 14.14
N ALA A 37 -6.32 7.65 13.70
CA ALA A 37 -7.11 7.23 12.55
C ALA A 37 -6.28 7.25 11.25
N HIS A 38 -5.51 8.31 10.99
CA HIS A 38 -4.64 8.37 9.81
C HIS A 38 -3.57 7.27 9.80
N ILE A 39 -2.98 6.97 10.96
CA ILE A 39 -2.01 5.88 11.09
C ILE A 39 -2.66 4.51 10.82
N LEU A 40 -3.86 4.27 11.37
CA LEU A 40 -4.61 3.03 11.14
C LEU A 40 -5.04 2.87 9.68
N ILE A 41 -5.46 3.95 9.01
CA ILE A 41 -5.80 3.93 7.58
C ILE A 41 -4.56 3.56 6.73
N ARG A 42 -3.41 4.13 7.05
CA ARG A 42 -2.12 3.81 6.40
C ARG A 42 -1.76 2.33 6.59
N ALA A 43 -1.96 1.80 7.80
CA ALA A 43 -1.76 0.38 8.08
C ALA A 43 -2.72 -0.49 7.25
N LEU A 44 -4.01 -0.14 7.20
CA LEU A 44 -5.03 -0.83 6.40
C LEU A 44 -4.63 -0.89 4.93
N PHE A 45 -4.24 0.23 4.34
CA PHE A 45 -3.83 0.31 2.94
C PHE A 45 -2.58 -0.55 2.67
N THR A 46 -1.64 -0.58 3.62
CA THR A 46 -0.43 -1.41 3.51
C THR A 46 -0.76 -2.90 3.60
N ILE A 47 -1.65 -3.31 4.52
CA ILE A 47 -2.12 -4.70 4.64
C ILE A 47 -2.79 -5.15 3.34
N VAL A 48 -3.69 -4.33 2.79
CA VAL A 48 -4.36 -4.63 1.53
C VAL A 48 -3.34 -4.79 0.41
N SER A 49 -2.35 -3.90 0.31
CA SER A 49 -1.26 -3.98 -0.69
C SER A 49 -0.50 -5.28 -0.63
N VAL A 50 0.00 -5.63 0.56
CA VAL A 50 0.78 -6.84 0.78
C VAL A 50 -0.08 -8.10 0.61
N GLY A 51 -1.35 -8.05 1.02
CA GLY A 51 -2.32 -9.12 0.82
C GLY A 51 -2.55 -9.40 -0.66
N PHE A 52 -2.86 -8.38 -1.46
CA PHE A 52 -3.00 -8.51 -2.91
C PHE A 52 -1.72 -9.02 -3.56
N TYR A 53 -0.55 -8.55 -3.14
CA TYR A 53 0.72 -9.10 -3.60
C TYR A 53 0.86 -10.59 -3.28
N GLY A 54 0.49 -11.01 -2.06
CA GLY A 54 0.49 -12.42 -1.65
C GLY A 54 -0.45 -13.28 -2.50
N VAL A 55 -1.68 -12.82 -2.76
CA VAL A 55 -2.66 -13.51 -3.60
C VAL A 55 -2.13 -13.61 -5.03
N PHE A 56 -1.79 -12.49 -5.65
CA PHE A 56 -1.31 -12.46 -7.02
C PHE A 56 0.00 -13.20 -7.19
N SER A 57 0.88 -13.29 -6.18
CA SER A 57 2.09 -14.12 -6.25
C SER A 57 1.79 -15.59 -6.58
N SER A 58 0.61 -16.08 -6.21
CA SER A 58 0.17 -17.47 -6.42
C SER A 58 -0.55 -17.69 -7.76
N ILE A 59 -1.01 -16.62 -8.41
CA ILE A 59 -1.72 -16.69 -9.71
C ILE A 59 -0.70 -16.85 -10.85
N LYS A 60 -0.87 -17.87 -11.69
CA LYS A 60 -0.01 -18.12 -12.86
C LYS A 60 -0.50 -17.31 -14.07
N ILE A 61 0.00 -16.08 -14.21
CA ILE A 61 -0.18 -15.26 -15.42
C ILE A 61 1.15 -15.25 -16.17
N LYS A 62 1.15 -15.67 -17.45
CA LYS A 62 2.36 -15.80 -18.29
C LYS A 62 3.10 -14.46 -18.44
N ASN A 63 2.37 -13.37 -18.70
CA ASN A 63 2.95 -12.04 -18.86
C ASN A 63 3.09 -11.32 -17.50
N THR A 64 4.33 -11.04 -17.11
CA THR A 64 4.64 -10.38 -15.82
C THR A 64 4.13 -8.94 -15.76
N TYR A 65 4.19 -8.19 -16.85
CA TYR A 65 3.69 -6.81 -16.90
C TYR A 65 2.17 -6.78 -16.78
N LEU A 66 1.50 -7.65 -17.54
CA LEU A 66 0.03 -7.79 -17.47
C LEU A 66 -0.42 -8.16 -16.06
N LYS A 67 0.31 -9.07 -15.39
CA LYS A 67 0.03 -9.45 -14.01
C LYS A 67 0.11 -8.26 -13.04
N VAL A 68 1.12 -7.40 -13.19
CA VAL A 68 1.27 -6.20 -12.35
C VAL A 68 0.15 -5.19 -12.61
N ILE A 69 -0.22 -4.98 -13.88
CA ILE A 69 -1.30 -4.08 -14.27
C ILE A 69 -2.65 -4.57 -13.69
N ILE A 70 -2.97 -5.85 -13.86
CA ILE A 70 -4.21 -6.42 -13.31
C ILE A 70 -4.20 -6.31 -11.78
N GLN A 71 -3.08 -6.64 -11.13
CA GLN A 71 -2.95 -6.51 -9.68
C GLN A 71 -3.22 -5.07 -9.24
N TYR A 72 -2.65 -4.08 -9.93
CA TYR A 72 -2.87 -2.67 -9.64
C TYR A 72 -4.34 -2.27 -9.79
N ILE A 73 -4.97 -2.59 -10.94
CA ILE A 73 -6.36 -2.23 -11.23
C ILE A 73 -7.32 -2.83 -10.20
N VAL A 74 -7.20 -4.13 -9.91
CA VAL A 74 -8.10 -4.80 -8.97
C VAL A 74 -7.94 -4.21 -7.56
N SER A 75 -6.70 -3.94 -7.15
CA SER A 75 -6.41 -3.46 -5.81
C SER A 75 -6.79 -1.99 -5.60
N ILE A 76 -6.63 -1.11 -6.59
CA ILE A 76 -7.11 0.27 -6.49
C ILE A 76 -8.64 0.32 -6.44
N ILE A 77 -9.34 -0.49 -7.22
CA ILE A 77 -10.81 -0.60 -7.16
C ILE A 77 -11.24 -0.99 -5.75
N PHE A 78 -10.57 -2.00 -5.15
CA PHE A 78 -10.86 -2.44 -3.80
C PHE A 78 -10.66 -1.33 -2.75
N ILE A 79 -9.60 -0.53 -2.89
CA ILE A 79 -9.35 0.62 -2.00
C ILE A 79 -10.41 1.70 -2.15
N LEU A 80 -10.82 2.03 -3.38
CA LEU A 80 -11.88 3.01 -3.60
C LEU A 80 -13.23 2.53 -3.02
N ILE A 81 -13.50 1.22 -3.05
CA ILE A 81 -14.65 0.62 -2.38
C ILE A 81 -14.53 0.76 -0.85
N ILE A 82 -13.34 0.55 -0.27
CA ILE A 82 -13.11 0.78 1.16
C ILE A 82 -13.38 2.25 1.52
N VAL A 83 -12.84 3.20 0.75
CA VAL A 83 -13.04 4.64 0.96
C VAL A 83 -14.52 4.99 0.89
N TRP A 84 -15.24 4.46 -0.10
CA TRP A 84 -16.69 4.58 -0.19
C TRP A 84 -17.39 4.02 1.05
N GLY A 85 -16.97 2.85 1.53
CA GLY A 85 -17.50 2.23 2.75
C GLY A 85 -17.27 3.04 4.02
N ILE A 86 -16.12 3.71 4.14
CA ILE A 86 -15.80 4.60 5.26
C ILE A 86 -16.80 5.78 5.32
N GLY A 87 -17.35 6.20 4.18
CA GLY A 87 -18.33 7.28 4.11
C GLY A 87 -19.66 7.00 4.79
N PHE A 88 -19.98 5.75 5.10
CA PHE A 88 -21.13 5.43 5.94
C PHE A 88 -20.91 5.75 7.43
N PHE A 89 -19.65 5.90 7.86
CA PHE A 89 -19.28 6.07 9.26
C PHE A 89 -18.79 7.49 9.60
N GLY A 90 -18.71 8.38 8.62
CA GLY A 90 -18.32 9.77 8.82
C GLY A 90 -18.19 10.55 7.50
N GLU A 91 -18.12 11.88 7.61
CA GLU A 91 -17.91 12.74 6.44
C GLU A 91 -16.51 12.54 5.85
N LEU A 92 -16.46 12.23 4.55
CA LEU A 92 -15.20 12.22 3.80
C LEU A 92 -14.80 13.64 3.44
N SER A 93 -13.50 13.90 3.47
CA SER A 93 -12.96 15.12 2.85
C SER A 93 -13.29 15.13 1.36
N LYS A 94 -13.44 16.33 0.79
CA LYS A 94 -13.66 16.50 -0.66
C LYS A 94 -12.54 15.88 -1.51
N THR A 95 -11.36 15.68 -0.94
CA THR A 95 -10.19 15.11 -1.59
C THR A 95 -9.96 13.64 -1.26
N ALA A 96 -10.80 13.01 -0.42
CA ALA A 96 -10.54 11.67 0.13
C ALA A 96 -10.23 10.60 -0.92
N TYR A 97 -10.97 10.58 -2.05
CA TYR A 97 -10.71 9.65 -3.15
C TYR A 97 -9.38 9.90 -3.87
N ARG A 98 -9.04 11.17 -4.08
CA ARG A 98 -7.75 11.57 -4.68
C ARG A 98 -6.60 11.17 -3.76
N ASP A 99 -6.72 11.49 -2.48
CA ASP A 99 -5.70 11.21 -1.48
C ASP A 99 -5.51 9.70 -1.32
N ALA A 100 -6.60 8.94 -1.31
CA ALA A 100 -6.55 7.48 -1.29
C ALA A 100 -5.88 6.91 -2.55
N PHE A 101 -6.20 7.44 -3.73
CA PHE A 101 -5.59 7.00 -4.99
C PHE A 101 -4.08 7.26 -5.03
N LEU A 102 -3.65 8.47 -4.65
CA LEU A 102 -2.24 8.85 -4.64
C LEU A 102 -1.46 8.04 -3.60
N ASN A 103 -2.00 7.93 -2.38
CA ASN A 103 -1.40 7.10 -1.33
C ASN A 103 -1.27 5.65 -1.80
N TRP A 104 -2.34 5.06 -2.31
CA TRP A 104 -2.32 3.69 -2.82
C TRP A 104 -1.26 3.48 -3.91
N SER A 105 -1.21 4.38 -4.89
CA SER A 105 -0.27 4.30 -6.00
C SER A 105 1.18 4.29 -5.52
N PHE A 106 1.50 5.14 -4.54
CA PHE A 106 2.84 5.20 -3.94
C PHE A 106 3.20 3.91 -3.19
N ILE A 107 2.26 3.34 -2.43
CA ILE A 107 2.46 2.08 -1.71
C ILE A 107 2.68 0.92 -2.70
N PHE A 108 1.82 0.82 -3.71
CA PHE A 108 1.92 -0.21 -4.73
C PHE A 108 3.26 -0.15 -5.47
N LEU A 109 3.67 1.06 -5.87
CA LEU A 109 4.97 1.28 -6.50
C LEU A 109 6.12 0.84 -5.59
N SER A 110 6.04 1.16 -4.30
CA SER A 110 7.04 0.75 -3.30
C SER A 110 7.17 -0.78 -3.22
N VAL A 111 6.06 -1.52 -3.20
CA VAL A 111 6.05 -2.99 -3.24
C VAL A 111 6.76 -3.52 -4.50
N VAL A 112 6.42 -2.96 -5.67
CA VAL A 112 6.99 -3.38 -6.95
C VAL A 112 8.51 -3.10 -6.99
N LEU A 113 8.95 -1.95 -6.50
CA LEU A 113 10.36 -1.58 -6.41
C LEU A 113 11.13 -2.49 -5.46
N VAL A 114 10.63 -2.72 -4.25
CA VAL A 114 11.25 -3.64 -3.27
C VAL A 114 11.41 -5.04 -3.90
N LYS A 115 10.38 -5.54 -4.56
CA LYS A 115 10.45 -6.83 -5.27
C LYS A 115 11.51 -6.83 -6.38
N ALA A 116 11.59 -5.76 -7.16
CA ALA A 116 12.56 -5.64 -8.26
C ALA A 116 14.00 -5.60 -7.72
N ILE A 117 14.24 -4.85 -6.64
CA ILE A 117 15.53 -4.77 -5.92
C ILE A 117 15.91 -6.16 -5.40
N ILE A 118 15.03 -6.81 -4.63
CA ILE A 118 15.27 -8.15 -4.09
C ILE A 118 15.63 -9.13 -5.22
N LYS A 119 14.88 -9.12 -6.34
CA LYS A 119 15.15 -9.99 -7.48
C LYS A 119 16.53 -9.71 -8.10
N LYS A 120 16.99 -8.46 -8.12
CA LYS A 120 18.29 -8.06 -8.69
C LYS A 120 19.47 -8.47 -7.79
N TYR A 121 19.33 -8.35 -6.46
CA TYR A 121 20.42 -8.62 -5.51
C TYR A 121 20.49 -10.07 -5.02
N ILE A 122 19.36 -10.79 -4.91
CA ILE A 122 19.35 -12.20 -4.46
C ILE A 122 19.66 -13.20 -5.59
N LYS A 123 19.50 -12.80 -6.86
CA LYS A 123 19.91 -13.62 -8.03
C LYS A 123 21.32 -13.32 -8.54
N LYS A 124 22.10 -12.55 -7.79
CA LYS A 124 23.54 -12.40 -7.99
C LYS A 124 24.25 -13.35 -7.04
#